data_AF-A0A7J2U1Q6-F1
#
_entry.id   AF-A0A7J2U1Q6-F1
#
_cell.length_a   1.000
_cell.length_b   1.000
_cell.length_c   1.000
_cell.angle_alpha   90.00
_cell.angle_beta   90.00
_cell.angle_gamma   90.00
#
_symmetry.space_group_name_H-M   'P 1'
#
loop_
_entity.id
_entity.type
_entity.pdbx_description
1 polymer ?
#
loop_
_entity_poly.entity_id
_entity_poly.type
_entity_poly.pdbx_seq_one_letter_code
_entity_poly.pdbx_strand_id
1 'polypeptide(L)'
;MSVTVSIKVRREVVELADKMVRLGLAKSKSHAFNIMIERGLKEVLKEVKFWENIYGEVEELKKQGFVLRHGGLTKLLEEDRSG
;
A
#
# COMPACT_ATOMS: atom_id res chain seq x y z
N MET A 1 13.83 -2.68 -19.34
CA MET A 1 13.44 -4.09 -19.60
C MET A 1 11.99 -4.25 -19.20
N SER A 2 11.14 -4.92 -19.99
CA SER A 2 9.77 -5.27 -19.60
C SER A 2 9.72 -6.74 -19.19
N VAL A 3 9.00 -7.04 -18.12
CA VAL A 3 8.77 -8.41 -17.64
C VAL A 3 7.33 -8.77 -17.94
N THR A 4 7.10 -9.95 -18.51
CA THR A 4 5.74 -10.45 -18.75
C THR A 4 5.22 -11.09 -17.48
N VAL A 5 4.05 -10.64 -17.03
CA VAL A 5 3.36 -11.17 -15.86
C VAL A 5 1.95 -11.58 -16.24
N SER A 6 1.44 -12.63 -15.58
CA SER A 6 0.03 -12.98 -15.61
C SER A 6 -0.64 -12.41 -14.37
N ILE A 7 -1.70 -11.62 -14.56
CA ILE A 7 -2.42 -10.95 -13.46
C ILE A 7 -3.89 -11.37 -13.48
N LYS A 8 -4.45 -11.60 -12.29
CA LYS A 8 -5.90 -11.74 -12.11
C LYS A 8 -6.47 -10.37 -11.75
N VAL A 9 -7.47 -9.93 -12.50
CA VAL A 9 -8.14 -8.64 -12.30
C VAL A 9 -9.64 -8.80 -12.35
N ARG A 10 -10.36 -7.81 -11.80
CA ARG A 10 -11.82 -7.73 -11.93
C ARG A 10 -12.21 -7.49 -13.38
N ARG A 11 -13.38 -8.00 -13.77
CA ARG A 11 -13.89 -7.90 -15.15
C ARG A 11 -14.03 -6.44 -15.62
N GLU A 12 -14.47 -5.55 -14.75
CA GLU A 12 -14.58 -4.10 -14.99
C GLU A 12 -13.26 -3.46 -15.47
N VAL A 13 -12.12 -3.93 -14.97
CA VAL A 13 -10.80 -3.42 -15.35
C VAL A 13 -10.44 -3.87 -16.78
N VAL A 14 -10.84 -5.09 -17.16
CA VAL A 14 -10.65 -5.60 -18.52
C VAL A 14 -11.51 -4.82 -19.51
N GLU A 15 -12.76 -4.53 -19.15
CA GLU A 15 -13.69 -3.76 -19.99
C GLU A 15 -13.19 -2.32 -20.17
N LEU A 16 -12.63 -1.71 -19.12
CA LEU A 16 -11.97 -0.41 -19.22
C LEU A 16 -10.74 -0.47 -20.15
N ALA A 17 -9.88 -1.47 -20.01
CA ALA A 17 -8.73 -1.66 -20.89
C ALA A 17 -9.16 -1.81 -22.35
N ASP A 18 -10.25 -2.54 -22.61
CA ASP A 18 -10.84 -2.67 -23.95
C ASP A 18 -11.34 -1.34 -24.50
N LYS A 19 -12.01 -0.54 -23.67
CA LYS A 19 -12.46 0.80 -24.06
C LYS A 19 -11.28 1.71 -24.38
N MET A 20 -10.19 1.64 -23.60
CA MET A 20 -8.97 2.42 -23.86
C MET A 20 -8.34 2.07 -25.20
N VAL A 21 -8.30 0.78 -25.58
CA VAL A 21 -7.81 0.36 -26.90
C VAL A 21 -8.73 0.86 -28.01
N ARG A 22 -10.05 0.69 -27.87
CA ARG A 22 -11.05 1.14 -28.87
C ARG A 22 -10.99 2.65 -29.13
N LEU A 23 -10.72 3.44 -28.09
CA LEU A 23 -10.59 4.89 -28.17
C LEU A 23 -9.20 5.36 -28.64
N GLY A 24 -8.26 4.45 -28.94
CA GLY A 24 -6.90 4.79 -29.35
C GLY A 24 -6.01 5.32 -28.22
N LEU A 25 -6.46 5.24 -26.96
CA LEU A 25 -5.68 5.66 -25.79
C LEU A 25 -4.57 4.68 -25.45
N ALA A 26 -4.69 3.43 -25.90
CA ALA A 26 -3.69 2.39 -25.71
C ALA A 26 -3.50 1.55 -26.98
N LYS A 27 -2.27 1.04 -27.16
CA LYS A 27 -1.90 0.19 -28.31
C LYS A 27 -2.38 -1.26 -28.17
N SER A 28 -2.61 -1.72 -26.95
CA SER A 28 -3.07 -3.07 -26.61
C SER A 28 -3.64 -3.08 -25.18
N LYS A 29 -4.31 -4.17 -24.78
CA LYS A 29 -4.80 -4.32 -23.40
C LYS A 29 -3.66 -4.23 -22.39
N SER A 30 -2.52 -4.88 -22.64
CA SER A 30 -1.34 -4.81 -21.77
C SER A 30 -0.80 -3.38 -21.64
N HIS A 31 -0.79 -2.61 -22.74
CA HIS A 31 -0.42 -1.20 -22.67
C HIS A 31 -1.41 -0.39 -21.83
N ALA A 32 -2.73 -0.66 -21.96
CA ALA A 32 -3.74 -0.02 -21.12
C ALA A 32 -3.54 -0.34 -19.63
N PHE A 33 -3.27 -1.61 -19.29
CA PHE A 33 -2.96 -2.01 -17.91
C PHE A 33 -1.73 -1.29 -17.37
N ASN A 34 -0.66 -1.19 -18.15
CA ASN A 34 0.54 -0.46 -17.73
C ASN A 34 0.24 1.01 -17.45
N ILE A 35 -0.51 1.70 -18.33
CA ILE A 35 -0.92 3.09 -18.12
C ILE A 35 -1.73 3.23 -16.82
N MET A 36 -2.67 2.31 -16.55
CA MET A 36 -3.46 2.33 -15.32
C MET A 36 -2.59 2.13 -14.08
N ILE A 37 -1.67 1.17 -14.11
CA ILE A 37 -0.75 0.87 -13.00
C ILE A 37 0.18 2.06 -12.75
N GLU A 38 0.80 2.62 -13.78
CA GLU A 38 1.73 3.75 -13.67
C GLU A 38 1.07 4.98 -13.05
N ARG A 39 -0.21 5.24 -13.37
CA ARG A 39 -0.97 6.34 -12.75
C ARG A 39 -1.18 6.12 -11.25
N GLY A 40 -1.50 4.91 -10.82
CA GLY A 40 -1.67 4.57 -9.39
C GLY A 40 -0.35 4.41 -8.62
N LEU A 41 0.76 4.13 -9.32
CA LEU A 41 2.04 3.79 -8.72
C LEU A 41 2.58 4.88 -7.78
N LYS A 42 2.33 6.15 -8.10
CA LYS A 42 2.84 7.28 -7.30
C LYS A 42 2.30 7.29 -5.87
N GLU A 43 1.04 6.89 -5.67
CA GLU A 43 0.42 6.86 -4.35
C GLU A 43 0.93 5.67 -3.56
N VAL A 44 0.96 4.49 -4.20
CA VAL A 44 1.48 3.26 -3.60
C VAL A 44 2.94 3.40 -3.17
N LEU A 45 3.78 4.04 -3.99
CA LEU A 45 5.19 4.28 -3.64
C LEU A 45 5.37 5.15 -2.41
N LYS A 46 4.49 6.15 -2.20
CA LYS A 46 4.55 7.00 -1.01
C LYS A 46 4.22 6.19 0.25
N GLU A 47 3.18 5.37 0.16
CA GLU A 47 2.75 4.52 1.27
C GLU A 47 3.81 3.49 1.63
N VAL A 48 4.42 2.82 0.64
CA VAL A 48 5.50 1.85 0.88
C VAL A 48 6.70 2.53 1.57
N LYS A 49 7.16 3.68 1.07
CA LYS A 49 8.27 4.42 1.70
C LYS A 49 7.96 4.84 3.13
N PHE A 50 6.72 5.27 3.38
CA PHE A 50 6.28 5.61 4.73
C PHE A 50 6.42 4.40 5.66
N TRP A 51 5.92 3.24 5.25
CA TRP A 51 6.03 2.02 6.05
C TRP A 51 7.47 1.55 6.23
N GLU A 52 8.30 1.59 5.18
CA GLU A 52 9.73 1.27 5.28
C GLU A 52 10.43 2.13 6.33
N ASN A 53 10.14 3.44 6.37
CA ASN A 53 10.69 4.34 7.38
C ASN A 53 10.22 3.96 8.79
N ILE A 54 8.91 3.72 8.98
CA ILE A 54 8.36 3.32 10.28
C ILE A 54 9.01 2.02 10.79
N TYR A 55 9.14 1.01 9.92
CA TYR A 55 9.81 -0.23 10.30
C TYR A 55 11.28 -0.02 10.66
N GLY A 56 11.98 0.87 9.94
CA GLY A 56 13.35 1.27 10.26
C GLY A 56 13.47 1.92 11.64
N GLU A 57 12.62 2.91 11.93
CA GLU A 57 12.59 3.61 13.21
C GLU A 57 12.27 2.67 14.38
N VAL A 58 11.31 1.76 14.20
CA VAL A 58 10.99 0.74 15.21
C VAL A 58 12.18 -0.18 15.48
N GLU A 59 12.91 -0.56 14.44
CA GLU A 59 14.09 -1.41 14.57
C GLU A 59 15.24 -0.69 15.28
N GLU A 60 15.45 0.61 15.00
CA GLU A 60 16.41 1.45 15.71
C GLU A 60 16.04 1.62 17.19
N LEU A 61 14.77 1.89 17.49
CA LEU A 61 14.28 2.00 18.88
C LEU A 61 14.45 0.68 19.65
N LYS A 62 14.20 -0.47 19.01
CA LYS A 62 14.48 -1.79 19.60
C LYS A 62 15.96 -1.97 19.92
N LYS A 63 16.86 -1.61 18.99
CA LYS A 63 18.32 -1.69 19.21
C LYS A 63 18.79 -0.76 20.31
N GLN A 64 18.14 0.39 20.49
CA GLN A 64 18.40 1.34 21.56
C GLN A 64 17.75 0.95 22.91
N GLY A 65 17.02 -0.18 22.96
CA GLY A 65 16.40 -0.69 24.19
C GLY A 65 15.09 0.02 24.57
N PHE A 66 14.53 0.84 23.70
CA PHE A 66 13.23 1.49 23.91
C PHE A 66 12.10 0.50 23.61
N VAL A 67 11.66 -0.21 24.64
CA VAL A 67 10.43 -1.00 24.60
C VAL A 67 9.26 -0.09 24.91
N LEU A 68 8.29 0.03 24.00
CA LEU A 68 6.99 0.62 24.31
C LEU A 68 6.36 -0.18 25.44
N ARG A 69 6.41 0.36 26.66
CA ARG A 69 5.58 -0.14 27.77
C ARG A 69 4.14 0.26 27.48
N HIS A 70 3.46 -0.48 26.63
CA HIS A 70 1.99 -0.51 26.69
C HIS A 70 1.62 -0.99 28.10
N GLY A 71 1.05 -0.10 28.90
CA GLY A 71 0.59 -0.49 30.25
C GLY A 71 0.29 0.61 31.26
N GLY A 72 0.22 1.90 30.89
CA GLY A 72 -0.29 2.93 31.79
C GLY A 72 -1.81 3.12 31.69
N LEU A 73 -2.35 3.01 30.47
CA LEU A 73 -3.77 3.22 30.17
C LEU A 73 -4.67 2.19 30.86
N THR A 74 -4.26 0.93 30.93
CA THR A 74 -5.04 -0.12 31.61
C THR A 74 -5.15 0.15 33.11
N LYS A 75 -4.08 0.61 33.77
CA LYS A 75 -4.09 0.98 35.19
C LYS A 75 -4.99 2.19 35.48
N LEU A 76 -4.90 3.24 34.65
CA LEU A 76 -5.76 4.42 34.76
C LEU A 76 -7.26 4.09 34.56
N LEU A 77 -7.58 3.16 33.66
CA LEU A 77 -8.95 2.70 33.42
C LEU A 77 -9.48 1.74 34.50
N GLU A 78 -8.59 1.00 35.17
CA GLU A 78 -8.95 0.16 36.33
C GLU A 78 -9.23 0.99 37.59
N GLU A 79 -8.47 2.06 37.81
CA GLU A 79 -8.68 3.01 38.93
C GLU A 79 -10.03 3.73 38.82
N ASP A 80 -10.45 4.15 37.62
CA ASP A 80 -11.72 4.85 37.40
C ASP A 80 -12.95 3.92 37.50
N ARG A 81 -12.79 2.63 37.20
CA ARG A 81 -13.87 1.61 37.30
C ARG A 81 -14.09 1.07 38.72
N SER A 82 -13.16 1.34 39.62
CA SER A 82 -13.18 0.85 41.01
C SER A 82 -13.64 1.92 42.01
N GLY A 83 -14.01 3.12 41.53
CA GLY A 83 -14.56 4.23 42.30
C GLY A 83 -16.08 4.26 42.34
#